data_AF-A0A7V6YS87-F1
#
_entry.id   AF-A0A7V6YS87-F1
#
_cell.length_a   1.000
_cell.length_b   1.000
_cell.length_c   1.000
_cell.angle_alpha   90.00
_cell.angle_beta   90.00
_cell.angle_gamma   90.00
#
_symmetry.space_group_name_H-M   'P 1'
#
loop_
_entity.id
_entity.type
_entity.pdbx_description
1 polymer ?
#
loop_
_entity_poly.entity_id
_entity_poly.type
_entity_poly.pdbx_seq_one_letter_code
_entity_poly.pdbx_strand_id
1 'polypeptide(L)'
;MSFRKIGLIITLAALMILSLSACGTGEVQGINGNGGQEAGQATNDKPETSQEDPERSPEVNDNDKQIETENSAFRNIDLSGSNGKYIVKGEASVFEGVFYYTVEDGHEYQIEETKVALENGAPAWEPFELKITIPEDLLPLNGTLTLELFEKSSKDQSTINQYYTKLDEFGY
;
A
#
# COMPACT_ATOMS: atom_id res chain seq x y z
N MET A 1 -6.75 -40.72 -40.41
CA MET A 1 -5.91 -39.70 -41.09
C MET A 1 -5.91 -38.45 -40.23
N SER A 2 -4.85 -37.66 -40.07
CA SER A 2 -3.41 -37.96 -40.19
C SER A 2 -2.65 -36.95 -39.31
N PHE A 3 -1.51 -37.32 -38.74
CA PHE A 3 -0.75 -36.42 -37.85
C PHE A 3 0.01 -35.33 -38.61
N ARG A 4 0.20 -34.17 -37.97
CA ARG A 4 1.52 -33.55 -37.84
C ARG A 4 1.60 -32.61 -36.63
N LYS A 5 2.46 -32.96 -35.68
CA LYS A 5 3.05 -32.03 -34.73
C LYS A 5 4.19 -31.31 -35.44
N ILE A 6 4.32 -29.99 -35.25
CA ILE A 6 5.60 -29.27 -35.42
C ILE A 6 5.71 -28.37 -34.20
N GLY A 7 6.65 -28.69 -33.31
CA GLY A 7 7.12 -27.76 -32.29
C GLY A 7 8.36 -27.05 -32.80
N LEU A 8 8.55 -25.80 -32.38
CA LEU A 8 9.81 -25.08 -32.59
C LEU A 8 10.31 -24.58 -31.24
N ILE A 9 11.25 -25.34 -30.66
CA ILE A 9 11.97 -24.95 -29.45
C ILE A 9 13.08 -23.99 -29.90
N ILE A 10 13.03 -22.74 -29.44
CA ILE A 10 14.13 -21.78 -29.60
C ILE A 10 14.70 -21.51 -28.21
N THR A 11 15.57 -22.40 -27.75
CA THR A 11 16.49 -22.11 -26.64
C THR A 11 17.70 -21.37 -27.18
N LEU A 12 17.88 -20.11 -26.80
CA LEU A 12 19.17 -19.44 -26.89
C LEU A 12 19.44 -18.69 -25.59
N ALA A 13 20.50 -19.07 -24.89
CA ALA A 13 20.95 -18.41 -23.68
C ALA A 13 22.07 -17.42 -24.01
N ALA A 14 22.07 -16.26 -23.35
CA ALA A 14 23.21 -15.36 -23.31
C ALA A 14 23.30 -14.75 -21.90
N LEU A 15 24.40 -15.03 -21.22
CA LEU A 15 24.67 -14.59 -19.85
C LEU A 15 25.39 -13.23 -19.89
N MET A 16 24.87 -12.23 -19.19
CA MET A 16 25.56 -10.96 -18.94
C MET A 16 25.82 -10.82 -17.44
N ILE A 17 27.09 -10.74 -17.06
CA ILE A 17 27.57 -10.51 -15.69
C ILE A 17 28.45 -9.26 -15.72
N LEU A 18 28.65 -8.65 -14.55
CA LEU A 18 29.57 -7.54 -14.23
C LEU A 18 28.96 -6.15 -14.53
N SER A 19 29.25 -5.12 -13.73
CA SER A 19 30.29 -4.98 -12.68
C SER A 19 29.81 -4.20 -11.45
N LEU A 20 30.34 -4.52 -10.27
CA LEU A 20 30.20 -3.69 -9.07
C LEU A 20 31.15 -2.48 -9.13
N SER A 21 30.69 -1.34 -8.60
CA SER A 21 31.53 -0.22 -8.13
C SER A 21 31.15 0.01 -6.66
N ALA A 22 32.02 -0.22 -5.67
CA ALA A 22 33.32 0.42 -5.36
C ALA A 22 33.16 1.70 -4.51
N CYS A 23 34.03 1.86 -3.52
CA CYS A 23 33.80 2.66 -2.31
C CYS A 23 33.71 4.18 -2.50
N GLY A 24 33.02 4.84 -1.55
CA GLY A 24 33.07 6.28 -1.31
C GLY A 24 33.01 6.62 0.18
N THR A 25 34.13 6.49 0.90
CA THR A 25 34.25 6.95 2.29
C THR A 25 34.41 8.47 2.33
N GLY A 26 33.48 9.17 2.99
CA GLY A 26 33.54 10.62 3.23
C GLY A 26 33.44 10.93 4.73
N GLU A 27 34.57 11.20 5.36
CA GLU A 27 34.64 11.63 6.77
C GLU A 27 34.44 13.15 6.87
N VAL A 28 33.49 13.61 7.68
CA VAL A 28 33.36 15.03 8.07
C VAL A 28 33.16 15.12 9.57
N GLN A 29 34.12 15.73 10.26
CA GLN A 29 34.11 15.92 11.70
C GLN A 29 33.32 17.18 12.07
N GLY A 30 32.19 17.02 12.77
CA GLY A 30 31.44 18.13 13.37
C GLY A 30 31.88 18.37 14.82
N ILE A 31 32.80 19.32 15.04
CA ILE A 31 33.34 19.62 16.38
C ILE A 31 32.45 20.56 17.20
N ASN A 32 32.47 20.36 18.52
CA ASN A 32 31.57 20.97 19.50
C ASN A 32 31.71 22.49 19.65
N GLY A 33 30.60 23.16 19.96
CA GLY A 33 30.55 24.60 20.27
C GLY A 33 30.05 24.90 21.68
N ASN A 34 30.95 25.48 22.49
CA ASN A 34 30.71 26.17 23.77
C ASN A 34 30.31 25.32 25.00
N GLY A 35 30.76 25.74 26.18
CA GLY A 35 30.45 25.12 27.48
C GLY A 35 30.88 25.98 28.68
N GLY A 36 30.36 25.65 29.86
CA GLY A 36 30.60 26.37 31.12
C GLY A 36 29.32 26.98 31.72
N GLN A 37 29.09 27.02 33.03
CA GLN A 37 29.89 26.51 34.17
C GLN A 37 28.99 25.86 35.27
N GLU A 38 29.53 25.61 36.46
CA GLU A 38 29.19 24.50 37.38
C GLU A 38 28.31 24.88 38.61
N ALA A 39 28.18 23.90 39.53
CA ALA A 39 27.46 23.87 40.83
C ALA A 39 25.92 23.69 40.74
N GLY A 40 25.23 22.91 41.59
CA GLY A 40 25.59 22.23 42.86
C GLY A 40 24.67 22.73 44.00
N GLN A 41 24.19 21.95 44.99
CA GLN A 41 24.43 20.54 45.38
C GLN A 41 23.36 20.08 46.41
N ALA A 42 22.69 18.92 46.19
CA ALA A 42 21.84 18.16 47.15
C ALA A 42 20.63 18.93 47.77
N THR A 43 19.65 18.39 48.52
CA THR A 43 19.32 17.08 49.16
C THR A 43 17.78 16.79 48.98
N ASN A 44 17.02 15.81 49.52
CA ASN A 44 17.22 14.57 50.33
C ASN A 44 15.96 13.64 50.25
N ASP A 45 16.05 12.43 50.83
CA ASP A 45 15.00 11.56 51.44
C ASP A 45 13.79 10.95 50.65
N LYS A 46 13.37 9.75 51.11
CA LYS A 46 12.25 8.90 50.65
C LYS A 46 11.25 8.66 51.81
N PRO A 47 9.92 8.67 51.59
CA PRO A 47 9.11 7.44 51.76
C PRO A 47 7.96 7.25 50.73
N GLU A 48 7.40 6.04 50.65
CA GLU A 48 6.24 5.67 49.81
C GLU A 48 4.89 6.17 50.34
N THR A 49 3.87 6.27 49.47
CA THR A 49 2.51 5.68 49.64
C THR A 49 1.66 5.80 48.35
N SER A 50 0.83 4.80 48.07
CA SER A 50 -0.08 4.70 46.93
C SER A 50 -1.37 5.52 47.09
N GLN A 51 -1.99 5.93 45.98
CA GLN A 51 -3.46 6.08 45.84
C GLN A 51 -3.89 5.67 44.41
N GLU A 52 -5.19 5.43 44.20
CA GLU A 52 -5.74 4.64 43.09
C GLU A 52 -6.67 5.46 42.17
N ASP A 53 -6.65 5.15 40.87
CA ASP A 53 -7.72 5.38 39.87
C ASP A 53 -8.16 6.85 39.57
N PRO A 54 -9.05 7.16 38.59
CA PRO A 54 -9.96 6.31 37.81
C PRO A 54 -9.57 6.01 36.35
N GLU A 55 -10.07 4.88 35.85
CA GLU A 55 -10.19 4.56 34.42
C GLU A 55 -10.75 5.73 33.59
N ARG A 56 -10.10 6.05 32.48
CA ARG A 56 -10.67 6.92 31.43
C ARG A 56 -10.82 6.14 30.14
N SER A 57 -11.91 5.40 30.02
CA SER A 57 -12.34 4.82 28.75
C SER A 57 -12.54 5.94 27.70
N PRO A 58 -11.89 5.88 26.52
CA PRO A 58 -12.31 6.67 25.38
C PRO A 58 -13.55 6.01 24.77
N GLU A 59 -14.70 6.68 24.82
CA GLU A 59 -15.81 6.34 23.92
C GLU A 59 -15.34 6.56 22.49
N VAL A 60 -14.96 5.47 21.80
CA VAL A 60 -14.70 5.50 20.37
C VAL A 60 -16.05 5.68 19.69
N ASN A 61 -16.30 6.91 19.26
CA ASN A 61 -17.48 7.25 18.50
C ASN A 61 -17.29 6.75 17.06
N ASP A 62 -17.79 5.55 16.76
CA ASP A 62 -17.76 4.89 15.44
C ASP A 62 -18.65 5.58 14.39
N ASN A 63 -18.55 6.91 14.30
CA ASN A 63 -18.69 7.58 13.02
C ASN A 63 -17.44 7.22 12.22
N ASP A 64 -17.55 6.17 11.40
CA ASP A 64 -16.58 5.83 10.35
C ASP A 64 -16.39 7.06 9.46
N LYS A 65 -15.39 7.86 9.82
CA LYS A 65 -15.04 9.06 9.09
C LYS A 65 -14.11 8.64 7.96
N GLN A 66 -14.68 7.91 6.99
CA GLN A 66 -14.07 7.61 5.70
C GLN A 66 -13.26 8.83 5.26
N ILE A 67 -11.96 8.64 5.06
CA ILE A 67 -11.06 9.76 4.79
C ILE A 67 -11.29 10.16 3.33
N GLU A 68 -12.26 11.06 3.14
CA GLU A 68 -12.43 11.87 1.94
C GLU A 68 -11.25 12.85 1.81
N THR A 69 -10.05 12.32 1.60
CA THR A 69 -9.14 12.88 0.60
C THR A 69 -9.93 12.98 -0.69
N GLU A 70 -10.16 14.20 -1.18
CA GLU A 70 -10.90 14.44 -2.43
C GLU A 70 -10.21 13.71 -3.59
N ASN A 71 -10.70 12.52 -3.93
CA ASN A 71 -10.07 11.70 -4.95
C ASN A 71 -10.38 12.27 -6.33
N SER A 72 -9.39 12.95 -6.91
CA SER A 72 -9.50 13.58 -8.23
C SER A 72 -9.36 12.62 -9.41
N ALA A 73 -8.98 11.36 -9.15
CA ALA A 73 -8.55 10.38 -10.16
C ALA A 73 -9.54 9.24 -10.39
N PHE A 74 -10.32 8.81 -9.38
CA PHE A 74 -11.24 7.68 -9.43
C PHE A 74 -12.65 8.08 -9.01
N ARG A 75 -13.67 7.64 -9.76
CA ARG A 75 -15.08 7.91 -9.45
C ARG A 75 -16.02 6.80 -9.94
N ASN A 76 -17.29 6.89 -9.52
CA ASN A 76 -18.38 6.02 -9.96
C ASN A 76 -18.05 4.53 -9.80
N ILE A 77 -17.40 4.19 -8.67
CA ILE A 77 -16.94 2.84 -8.37
C ILE A 77 -18.13 1.95 -8.02
N ASP A 78 -18.24 0.81 -8.71
CA ASP A 78 -19.25 -0.22 -8.51
C ASP A 78 -18.56 -1.54 -8.19
N LEU A 79 -19.04 -2.27 -7.17
CA LEU A 79 -18.43 -3.49 -6.67
C LEU A 79 -19.46 -4.61 -6.62
N SER A 80 -19.07 -5.78 -7.14
CA SER A 80 -19.89 -6.99 -7.08
C SER A 80 -19.01 -8.24 -6.97
N GLY A 81 -19.46 -9.23 -6.23
CA GLY A 81 -18.68 -10.44 -5.97
C GLY A 81 -18.79 -10.91 -4.53
N SER A 82 -18.05 -11.97 -4.22
CA SER A 82 -17.77 -12.49 -2.87
C SER A 82 -16.80 -13.68 -2.98
N ASN A 83 -16.29 -14.19 -1.87
CA ASN A 83 -15.59 -15.49 -1.77
C ASN A 83 -14.45 -15.60 -2.80
N GLY A 84 -13.56 -14.60 -2.79
CA GLY A 84 -12.37 -14.54 -3.63
C GLY A 84 -12.63 -14.20 -5.10
N LYS A 85 -13.85 -13.82 -5.51
CA LYS A 85 -14.19 -13.52 -6.91
C LYS A 85 -14.95 -12.20 -6.99
N TYR A 86 -14.27 -11.15 -7.47
CA TYR A 86 -14.80 -9.78 -7.48
C TYR A 86 -14.68 -9.13 -8.85
N ILE A 87 -15.68 -8.33 -9.20
CA ILE A 87 -15.70 -7.43 -10.34
C ILE A 87 -15.83 -6.02 -9.79
N VAL A 88 -14.82 -5.19 -10.04
CA VAL A 88 -14.81 -3.77 -9.66
C VAL A 88 -14.79 -2.94 -10.92
N LYS A 89 -15.74 -2.04 -11.05
CA LYS A 89 -15.88 -1.13 -12.19
C LYS A 89 -15.74 0.31 -11.71
N GLY A 90 -15.40 1.22 -12.62
CA GLY A 90 -15.34 2.64 -12.31
C GLY A 90 -14.93 3.46 -13.52
N GLU A 91 -14.73 4.76 -13.30
CA GLU A 91 -14.04 5.65 -14.23
C GLU A 91 -12.76 6.17 -13.59
N ALA A 92 -11.70 6.30 -14.38
CA ALA A 92 -10.41 6.83 -13.96
C ALA A 92 -9.92 7.96 -14.88
N SER A 93 -9.32 9.01 -14.31
CA SER A 93 -8.68 10.13 -15.00
C SER A 93 -7.27 10.33 -14.44
N VAL A 94 -6.35 9.47 -14.89
CA VAL A 94 -5.01 9.28 -14.32
C VAL A 94 -3.90 9.68 -15.31
N PHE A 95 -2.74 10.08 -14.81
CA PHE A 95 -1.62 10.52 -15.64
C PHE A 95 -1.12 9.39 -16.56
N GLU A 96 -0.83 9.73 -17.83
CA GLU A 96 -0.47 8.78 -18.91
C GLU A 96 -1.45 7.59 -19.10
N GLY A 97 -2.65 7.64 -18.52
CA GLY A 97 -3.62 6.54 -18.56
C GLY A 97 -3.21 5.35 -17.68
N VAL A 98 -2.31 5.55 -16.72
CA VAL A 98 -1.74 4.49 -15.88
C VAL A 98 -2.19 4.63 -14.44
N PHE A 99 -2.71 3.53 -13.88
CA PHE A 99 -2.91 3.39 -12.45
C PHE A 99 -2.50 2.01 -11.96
N TYR A 100 -2.62 1.79 -10.65
CA TYR A 100 -2.20 0.59 -9.96
C TYR A 100 -3.26 0.18 -8.93
N TYR A 101 -3.26 -1.09 -8.56
CA TYR A 101 -4.04 -1.57 -7.42
C TYR A 101 -3.29 -2.62 -6.61
N THR A 102 -3.72 -2.78 -5.35
CA THR A 102 -3.33 -3.86 -4.43
C THR A 102 -4.58 -4.45 -3.78
N VAL A 103 -4.47 -5.67 -3.26
CA VAL A 103 -5.49 -6.25 -2.37
C VAL A 103 -4.81 -6.81 -1.13
N GLU A 104 -5.27 -6.40 0.05
CA GLU A 104 -4.75 -6.82 1.36
C GLU A 104 -5.87 -7.15 2.36
N ASP A 105 -5.55 -7.95 3.39
CA ASP A 105 -6.42 -8.27 4.53
C ASP A 105 -6.00 -7.55 5.83
N GLY A 106 -5.00 -6.68 5.75
CA GLY A 106 -4.33 -6.04 6.88
C GLY A 106 -3.14 -6.81 7.47
N HIS A 107 -2.84 -8.02 6.97
CA HIS A 107 -1.65 -8.79 7.34
C HIS A 107 -0.69 -9.00 6.16
N GLU A 108 -1.23 -9.40 5.00
CA GLU A 108 -0.48 -9.68 3.78
C GLU A 108 -1.19 -9.15 2.53
N TYR A 109 -0.45 -8.98 1.43
CA TYR A 109 -1.02 -8.70 0.11
C TYR A 109 -1.46 -10.00 -0.57
N GLN A 110 -2.77 -10.21 -0.71
CA GLN A 110 -3.30 -11.26 -1.59
C GLN A 110 -3.12 -10.91 -3.07
N ILE A 111 -2.99 -9.61 -3.40
CA ILE A 111 -2.50 -9.12 -4.70
C ILE A 111 -1.54 -7.95 -4.48
N GLU A 112 -0.27 -8.13 -4.87
CA GLU A 112 0.77 -7.09 -4.91
C GLU A 112 0.48 -6.02 -6.00
N GLU A 113 1.25 -4.92 -5.99
CA GLU A 113 1.10 -3.75 -6.88
C GLU A 113 0.96 -4.15 -8.37
N THR A 114 -0.28 -4.10 -8.86
CA THR A 114 -0.64 -4.54 -10.21
C THR A 114 -1.01 -3.34 -11.07
N LYS A 115 -0.23 -3.10 -12.13
CA LYS A 115 -0.44 -2.00 -13.08
C LYS A 115 -1.65 -2.25 -13.99
N VAL A 116 -2.45 -1.20 -14.17
CA VAL A 116 -3.54 -1.09 -15.15
C VAL A 116 -3.21 0.04 -16.14
N ALA A 117 -3.67 -0.11 -17.38
CA ALA A 117 -3.52 0.89 -18.43
C ALA A 117 -4.84 1.12 -19.16
N LEU A 118 -5.14 2.38 -19.44
CA LEU A 118 -6.34 2.90 -20.11
C LEU A 118 -5.98 3.36 -21.53
N GLU A 119 -6.99 3.62 -22.38
CA GLU A 119 -6.74 4.11 -23.75
C GLU A 119 -6.28 5.58 -23.79
N ASN A 120 -6.73 6.39 -22.83
CA ASN A 120 -6.36 7.81 -22.69
C ASN A 120 -5.93 8.13 -21.24
N GLY A 121 -5.19 9.22 -21.08
CA GLY A 121 -4.83 9.78 -19.77
C GLY A 121 -5.60 11.06 -19.43
N ALA A 122 -5.43 11.52 -18.19
CA ALA A 122 -6.01 12.75 -17.66
C ALA A 122 -5.81 13.94 -18.62
N PRO A 123 -6.83 14.79 -18.85
CA PRO A 123 -8.10 14.89 -18.13
C PRO A 123 -9.24 14.02 -18.72
N ALA A 124 -8.95 13.05 -19.59
CA ALA A 124 -9.97 12.09 -20.04
C ALA A 124 -10.38 11.18 -18.88
N TRP A 125 -11.68 10.90 -18.77
CA TRP A 125 -12.23 9.90 -17.86
C TRP A 125 -12.54 8.64 -18.65
N GLU A 126 -11.79 7.57 -18.40
CA GLU A 126 -11.95 6.29 -19.09
C GLU A 126 -12.56 5.24 -18.15
N PRO A 127 -13.50 4.41 -18.63
CA PRO A 127 -14.08 3.34 -17.83
C PRO A 127 -13.10 2.17 -17.68
N PHE A 128 -13.11 1.52 -16.51
CA PHE A 128 -12.33 0.31 -16.26
C PHE A 128 -13.17 -0.82 -15.64
N GLU A 129 -12.69 -2.05 -15.78
CA GLU A 129 -13.25 -3.25 -15.15
C GLU A 129 -12.11 -4.17 -14.69
N LEU A 130 -11.93 -4.26 -13.37
CA LEU A 130 -11.01 -5.21 -12.74
C LEU A 130 -11.75 -6.52 -12.46
N LYS A 131 -11.12 -7.66 -12.79
CA LYS A 131 -11.60 -9.00 -12.46
C LYS A 131 -10.62 -9.64 -11.48
N ILE A 132 -10.89 -9.47 -10.20
CA ILE A 132 -10.05 -9.95 -9.10
C ILE A 132 -10.42 -11.41 -8.82
N THR A 133 -9.41 -12.27 -8.70
CA THR A 133 -9.59 -13.68 -8.32
C THR A 133 -8.48 -14.08 -7.35
N ILE A 134 -8.86 -14.40 -6.12
CA ILE A 134 -7.98 -14.80 -5.03
C ILE A 134 -8.34 -16.25 -4.67
N PRO A 135 -7.36 -17.17 -4.55
CA PRO A 135 -7.57 -18.55 -4.12
C PRO A 135 -8.23 -18.63 -2.73
N GLU A 136 -9.08 -19.64 -2.51
CA GLU A 136 -9.81 -19.82 -1.25
C GLU A 136 -8.89 -20.07 -0.04
N ASP A 137 -7.70 -20.61 -0.27
CA ASP A 137 -6.62 -20.81 0.71
C ASP A 137 -5.80 -19.53 1.02
N LEU A 138 -6.04 -18.43 0.29
CA LEU A 138 -5.47 -17.11 0.54
C LEU A 138 -6.52 -16.09 1.03
N LEU A 139 -7.76 -16.51 1.30
CA LEU A 139 -8.77 -15.65 1.92
C LEU A 139 -8.59 -15.61 3.45
N PRO A 140 -8.77 -14.44 4.09
CA PRO A 140 -8.64 -14.34 5.55
C PRO A 140 -9.76 -15.11 6.24
N LEU A 141 -9.42 -15.87 7.28
CA LEU A 141 -10.42 -16.61 8.09
C LEU A 141 -11.36 -15.68 8.86
N ASN A 142 -10.84 -14.52 9.28
CA ASN A 142 -11.57 -13.40 9.89
C ASN A 142 -10.87 -12.11 9.46
N GLY A 143 -11.61 -11.05 9.09
CA GLY A 143 -11.05 -9.78 8.66
C GLY A 143 -11.80 -9.13 7.50
N THR A 144 -11.31 -7.97 7.05
CA THR A 144 -11.83 -7.24 5.88
C THR A 144 -10.83 -7.31 4.74
N LEU A 145 -11.27 -7.74 3.56
CA LEU A 145 -10.46 -7.73 2.36
C LEU A 145 -10.61 -6.36 1.66
N THR A 146 -9.51 -5.63 1.52
CA THR A 146 -9.49 -4.23 1.06
C THR A 146 -8.79 -4.11 -0.30
N LEU A 147 -9.39 -3.32 -1.20
CA LEU A 147 -8.79 -2.87 -2.45
C LEU A 147 -8.32 -1.42 -2.31
N GLU A 148 -7.06 -1.16 -2.67
CA GLU A 148 -6.55 0.18 -2.92
C GLU A 148 -6.42 0.41 -4.44
N LEU A 149 -6.88 1.55 -4.94
CA LEU A 149 -6.59 2.07 -6.28
C LEU A 149 -5.74 3.33 -6.15
N PHE A 150 -4.65 3.46 -6.91
CA PHE A 150 -3.74 4.60 -6.79
C PHE A 150 -2.94 4.91 -8.06
N GLU A 151 -2.37 6.11 -8.10
CA GLU A 151 -1.35 6.51 -9.08
C GLU A 151 0.06 6.53 -8.45
N LYS A 152 1.10 6.44 -9.28
CA LYS A 152 2.48 6.76 -8.88
C LYS A 152 2.89 8.12 -9.43
N SER A 153 3.31 9.01 -8.54
CA SER A 153 3.90 10.30 -8.86
C SER A 153 5.12 10.14 -9.79
N SER A 154 5.05 10.65 -11.02
CA SER A 154 6.14 10.61 -12.00
C SER A 154 7.38 11.43 -11.60
N LYS A 155 7.33 12.14 -10.46
CA LYS A 155 8.41 12.96 -9.90
C LYS A 155 9.31 12.17 -8.93
N ASP A 156 8.73 11.25 -8.17
CA ASP A 156 9.39 10.60 -7.03
C ASP A 156 8.87 9.19 -6.69
N GLN A 157 8.01 8.62 -7.54
CA GLN A 157 7.33 7.32 -7.36
C GLN A 157 6.53 7.18 -6.06
N SER A 158 6.19 8.29 -5.39
CA SER A 158 5.25 8.28 -4.26
C SER A 158 3.85 7.86 -4.73
N THR A 159 3.14 7.12 -3.87
CA THR A 159 1.72 6.81 -4.09
C THR A 159 0.88 8.07 -3.91
N ILE A 160 0.00 8.36 -4.87
CA ILE A 160 -0.90 9.53 -4.85
C ILE A 160 -2.30 9.15 -5.32
N ASN A 161 -3.29 10.02 -5.09
CA ASN A 161 -4.68 9.86 -5.52
C ASN A 161 -5.32 8.52 -5.09
N GLN A 162 -5.06 8.12 -3.84
CA GLN A 162 -5.48 6.84 -3.29
C GLN A 162 -7.00 6.76 -3.06
N TYR A 163 -7.60 5.63 -3.43
CA TYR A 163 -8.99 5.29 -3.15
C TYR A 163 -9.05 3.89 -2.53
N TYR A 164 -9.69 3.78 -1.35
CA TYR A 164 -9.84 2.53 -0.61
C TYR A 164 -11.30 2.07 -0.63
N THR A 165 -11.53 0.77 -0.80
CA THR A 165 -12.86 0.15 -0.68
C THR A 165 -12.79 -1.29 -0.20
N LYS A 166 -13.83 -1.74 0.52
CA LYS A 166 -13.98 -3.13 0.97
C LYS A 166 -14.46 -4.02 -0.19
N LEU A 167 -13.75 -5.10 -0.45
CA LEU A 167 -14.17 -6.17 -1.37
C LEU A 167 -15.10 -7.18 -0.70
N ASP A 168 -14.79 -7.57 0.54
CA ASP A 168 -15.46 -8.65 1.26
C ASP A 168 -15.14 -8.62 2.76
N GLU A 169 -15.87 -9.40 3.56
CA GLU A 169 -15.73 -9.44 5.02
C GLU A 169 -15.95 -10.87 5.56
N PHE A 170 -15.05 -11.31 6.45
CA PHE A 170 -14.96 -12.68 6.92
C PHE A 170 -14.99 -12.75 8.46
N GLY A 171 -15.59 -13.81 9.02
CA GLY A 171 -15.57 -14.09 10.46
C GLY A 171 -16.76 -13.61 11.29
N TYR A 172 -17.91 -13.32 10.65
CA TYR A 172 -19.14 -12.81 11.28
C TYR A 172 -20.30 -13.83 11.19
#